data_AF-A0A3E1D753-F1
#
_entry.id   AF-A0A3E1D753-F1
#
_cell.length_a   1.000
_cell.length_b   1.000
_cell.length_c   1.000
_cell.angle_alpha   90.00
_cell.angle_beta   90.00
_cell.angle_gamma   90.00
#
_symmetry.space_group_name_H-M   'P 1'
#
loop_
_entity.id
_entity.type
_entity.pdbx_description
1 polymer ?
#
loop_
_entity_poly.entity_id
_entity_poly.type
_entity_poly.pdbx_seq_one_letter_code
_entity_poly.pdbx_strand_id
1 'polypeptide(L)'
;MHIQLQAFLLSVKWQAFDPAVSTAILQHHERQDGSVYPYGLHGEQIGTIARIVSVADVCAFIFARFGSNLRLATLMRLNVKKYDPELLSFVHEGFGRMTNGTVAANIVELPRLEAVSQLFETWSEFRAVLGLLATDSSSLAGELEFMFDRMANLRLMLF
;
A
#
# COMPACT_ATOMS: atom_id res chain seq x y z
N MET A 1 -9.60 4.82 -7.31
CA MET A 1 -10.44 6.01 -7.06
C MET A 1 -10.84 6.19 -5.60
N HIS A 2 -11.37 5.17 -4.90
CA HIS A 2 -11.97 5.39 -3.58
C HIS A 2 -10.98 5.54 -2.40
N ILE A 3 -9.80 4.93 -2.47
CA ILE A 3 -8.76 5.04 -1.42
C ILE A 3 -8.14 6.44 -1.42
N GLN A 4 -7.87 7.04 -2.58
CA GLN A 4 -7.31 8.39 -2.71
C GLN A 4 -8.21 9.51 -2.16
N LEU A 5 -9.53 9.35 -2.26
CA LEU A 5 -10.49 10.31 -1.70
C LEU A 5 -10.54 10.23 -0.16
N GLN A 6 -10.45 9.03 0.42
CA GLN A 6 -10.39 8.85 1.89
C GLN A 6 -9.07 9.35 2.47
N ALA A 7 -7.98 8.98 1.84
CA ALA A 7 -6.64 9.49 2.01
C ALA A 7 -6.56 11.03 2.09
N PHE A 8 -7.14 11.71 1.10
CA PHE A 8 -7.27 13.16 1.05
C PHE A 8 -8.11 13.70 2.22
N LEU A 9 -9.23 13.05 2.54
CA LEU A 9 -10.09 13.49 3.64
C LEU A 9 -9.41 13.33 5.01
N LEU A 10 -8.63 12.27 5.21
CA LEU A 10 -7.90 12.04 6.46
C LEU A 10 -6.71 13.00 6.60
N SER A 11 -5.94 13.27 5.54
CA SER A 11 -4.79 14.19 5.62
C SER A 11 -5.20 15.67 5.70
N VAL A 12 -6.32 16.06 5.06
CA VAL A 12 -6.80 17.45 5.04
C VAL A 12 -7.62 17.78 6.29
N LYS A 13 -8.45 16.86 6.81
CA LYS A 13 -9.22 17.12 8.04
C LYS A 13 -8.44 16.83 9.32
N TRP A 14 -7.59 15.82 9.32
CA TRP A 14 -6.73 15.49 10.45
C TRP A 14 -5.29 15.78 10.01
N GLN A 15 -4.72 16.91 10.46
CA GLN A 15 -3.28 17.23 10.32
C GLN A 15 -2.39 16.27 11.16
N ALA A 16 -2.73 14.98 11.19
CA ALA A 16 -2.15 13.98 12.05
C ALA A 16 -0.89 13.34 11.46
N PHE A 17 -0.60 13.58 10.17
CA PHE A 17 0.47 12.89 9.45
C PHE A 17 1.52 13.83 8.88
N ASP A 18 2.75 13.34 8.84
CA ASP A 18 3.85 14.01 8.16
C ASP A 18 3.48 14.34 6.70
N PRO A 19 3.86 15.51 6.17
CA PRO A 19 3.58 15.89 4.78
C PRO A 19 4.05 14.86 3.75
N ALA A 20 5.15 14.15 4.00
CA ALA A 20 5.66 13.10 3.12
C ALA A 20 4.71 11.90 3.06
N VAL A 21 4.08 11.54 4.19
CA VAL A 21 3.07 10.47 4.26
C VAL A 21 1.82 10.90 3.50
N SER A 22 1.34 12.12 3.72
CA SER A 22 0.19 12.68 3.01
C SER A 22 0.42 12.71 1.49
N THR A 23 1.63 13.11 1.07
CA THR A 23 2.03 13.11 -0.34
C THR A 23 2.05 11.70 -0.92
N ALA A 24 2.64 10.74 -0.22
CA ALA A 24 2.67 9.34 -0.65
C ALA A 24 1.26 8.78 -0.86
N ILE A 25 0.40 9.05 0.11
CA ILE A 25 -0.99 8.66 0.11
C ILE A 25 -1.75 9.26 -1.11
N LEU A 26 -1.50 10.51 -1.48
CA LEU A 26 -2.16 11.14 -2.63
C LEU A 26 -1.61 10.62 -3.98
N GLN A 27 -0.31 10.37 -4.03
CA GLN A 27 0.40 10.08 -5.29
C GLN A 27 0.60 8.59 -5.60
N HIS A 28 0.31 7.64 -4.69
CA HIS A 28 0.67 6.23 -4.90
C HIS A 28 -0.05 5.52 -6.07
N HIS A 29 -1.07 6.12 -6.67
CA HIS A 29 -1.64 5.62 -7.93
C HIS A 29 -1.06 6.29 -9.19
N GLU A 30 -0.29 7.37 -9.06
CA GLU A 30 0.45 7.94 -10.19
C GLU A 30 1.39 6.88 -10.81
N ARG A 31 1.73 7.07 -12.09
CA ARG A 31 2.59 6.16 -12.85
C ARG A 31 3.69 6.94 -13.52
N GLN A 32 4.84 6.31 -13.70
CA GLN A 32 6.02 6.94 -14.31
C GLN A 32 5.75 7.53 -15.71
N ASP A 33 4.82 6.93 -16.45
CA ASP A 33 4.39 7.36 -17.78
C ASP A 33 3.23 8.39 -17.78
N GLY A 34 2.79 8.86 -16.60
CA GLY A 34 1.69 9.81 -16.45
C GLY A 34 0.31 9.25 -16.79
N SER A 35 0.18 7.94 -17.03
CA SER A 35 -1.07 7.33 -17.50
C SER A 35 -2.19 7.26 -16.45
N VAL A 36 -1.90 7.57 -15.19
CA VAL A 36 -2.87 7.47 -14.08
C VAL A 36 -3.04 8.82 -13.39
N TYR A 37 -4.26 9.04 -12.91
CA TYR A 37 -4.74 10.24 -12.24
C TYR A 37 -4.44 10.16 -10.71
N PRO A 38 -4.58 11.23 -9.92
CA PRO A 38 -5.29 12.49 -10.21
C PRO A 38 -4.48 13.59 -10.90
N TYR A 39 -3.15 13.60 -10.79
CA TYR A 39 -2.33 14.74 -11.18
C TYR A 39 -1.61 14.52 -12.52
N GLY A 40 -1.44 13.27 -12.97
CA GLY A 40 -0.72 12.97 -14.21
C GLY A 40 0.78 13.29 -14.08
N LEU A 41 1.36 12.99 -12.92
CA LEU A 41 2.77 13.23 -12.63
C LEU A 41 3.64 12.22 -13.38
N HIS A 42 4.85 12.64 -13.73
CA HIS A 42 5.82 11.82 -14.44
C HIS A 42 7.13 11.75 -13.66
N GLY A 43 7.83 10.62 -13.74
CA GLY A 43 9.22 10.58 -13.29
C GLY A 43 9.37 10.93 -11.80
N GLU A 44 10.30 11.83 -11.58
CA GLU A 44 10.67 12.37 -10.27
C GLU A 44 9.65 13.35 -9.69
N GLN A 45 8.62 13.74 -10.45
CA GLN A 45 7.51 14.52 -9.90
C GLN A 45 6.68 13.69 -8.90
N ILE A 46 6.75 12.37 -9.01
CA ILE A 46 6.15 11.44 -8.06
C ILE A 46 7.13 11.24 -6.90
N GLY A 47 6.71 11.58 -5.68
CA GLY A 47 7.53 11.46 -4.49
C GLY A 47 8.01 10.03 -4.24
N THR A 48 9.24 9.87 -3.75
CA THR A 48 9.91 8.56 -3.59
C THR A 48 9.06 7.55 -2.82
N ILE A 49 8.45 7.97 -1.70
CA ILE A 49 7.58 7.10 -0.89
C ILE A 49 6.34 6.66 -1.71
N ALA A 50 5.75 7.56 -2.52
CA ALA A 50 4.63 7.22 -3.38
C ALA A 50 5.01 6.15 -4.43
N ARG A 51 6.21 6.26 -5.01
CA ARG A 51 6.72 5.28 -5.98
C ARG A 51 6.94 3.91 -5.34
N ILE A 52 7.49 3.87 -4.12
CA ILE A 52 7.65 2.64 -3.33
C ILE A 52 6.29 2.01 -3.04
N VAL A 53 5.34 2.78 -2.50
CA VAL A 53 3.98 2.28 -2.18
C VAL A 53 3.26 1.80 -3.44
N SER A 54 3.40 2.51 -4.55
CA SER A 54 2.81 2.12 -5.84
C SER A 54 3.27 0.74 -6.29
N VAL A 55 4.58 0.44 -6.20
CA VAL A 55 5.15 -0.86 -6.58
C VAL A 55 4.71 -1.94 -5.60
N ALA A 56 4.76 -1.65 -4.29
CA ALA A 56 4.33 -2.59 -3.25
C ALA A 56 2.85 -2.98 -3.40
N ASP A 57 1.96 -2.01 -3.66
CA ASP A 57 0.51 -2.22 -3.83
C ASP A 57 0.20 -3.15 -5.00
N VAL A 58 0.79 -2.89 -6.18
CA VAL A 58 0.56 -3.75 -7.34
C VAL A 58 1.17 -5.15 -7.15
N CYS A 59 2.32 -5.26 -6.50
CA CYS A 59 2.91 -6.55 -6.16
C CYS A 59 1.99 -7.35 -5.23
N ALA A 60 1.47 -6.72 -4.17
CA ALA A 60 0.55 -7.34 -3.23
C ALA A 60 -0.74 -7.78 -3.92
N PHE A 61 -1.34 -6.93 -4.76
CA PHE A 61 -2.54 -7.26 -5.53
C PHE A 61 -2.35 -8.49 -6.42
N ILE A 62 -1.28 -8.49 -7.22
CA ILE A 62 -0.98 -9.60 -8.14
C ILE A 62 -0.67 -10.88 -7.35
N PHE A 63 0.10 -10.77 -6.27
CA PHE A 63 0.44 -11.92 -5.45
C PHE A 63 -0.81 -12.53 -4.80
N ALA A 64 -1.69 -11.70 -4.20
CA ALA A 64 -2.95 -12.16 -3.63
C ALA A 64 -3.88 -12.79 -4.68
N ARG A 65 -3.89 -12.26 -5.91
CA ARG A 65 -4.77 -12.74 -6.98
C ARG A 65 -4.30 -14.04 -7.64
N PHE A 66 -2.99 -14.24 -7.73
CA PHE A 66 -2.41 -15.28 -8.60
C PHE A 66 -1.41 -16.21 -7.90
N GLY A 67 -0.88 -15.85 -6.72
CA GLY A 67 0.02 -16.68 -5.91
C GLY A 67 1.31 -17.12 -6.59
N SER A 68 1.75 -16.44 -7.65
CA SER A 68 2.84 -16.91 -8.51
C SER A 68 3.86 -15.81 -8.80
N ASN A 69 5.10 -16.04 -8.35
CA ASN A 69 6.25 -15.16 -8.62
C ASN A 69 6.50 -14.98 -10.12
N LEU A 70 6.25 -16.01 -10.94
CA LEU A 70 6.39 -15.95 -12.39
C LEU A 70 5.35 -15.01 -13.02
N ARG A 71 4.09 -15.08 -12.58
CA ARG A 71 3.03 -14.19 -13.06
C ARG A 71 3.31 -12.75 -12.65
N LEU A 72 3.79 -12.54 -11.43
CA LEU A 72 4.22 -11.22 -10.97
C LEU A 72 5.36 -10.66 -11.82
N ALA A 73 6.44 -11.42 -12.01
CA ALA A 73 7.56 -10.99 -12.83
C ALA A 73 7.13 -10.66 -14.27
N THR A 74 6.23 -11.46 -14.84
CA THR A 74 5.70 -11.22 -16.20
C THR A 74 4.89 -9.92 -16.26
N LEU A 75 3.94 -9.73 -15.33
CA LEU A 75 3.09 -8.54 -15.31
C LEU A 75 3.89 -7.27 -15.04
N MET A 76 4.92 -7.32 -14.20
CA MET A 76 5.84 -6.19 -13.98
C MET A 76 6.61 -5.85 -15.25
N ARG A 77 7.17 -6.85 -15.95
CA ARG A 77 7.87 -6.64 -17.22
C ARG A 77 7.00 -6.00 -18.30
N LEU A 78 5.74 -6.45 -18.41
CA LEU A 78 4.79 -5.87 -19.37
C LEU A 78 4.41 -4.42 -19.04
N ASN A 79 4.57 -4.00 -17.78
CA ASN A 79 4.23 -2.66 -17.31
C ASN A 79 5.47 -1.86 -16.87
N VAL A 80 6.67 -2.17 -17.38
CA VAL A 80 7.93 -1.53 -16.95
C VAL A 80 7.91 -0.01 -17.08
N LYS A 81 7.21 0.53 -18.08
CA LYS A 81 7.09 1.99 -18.29
C LYS A 81 6.25 2.70 -17.23
N LYS A 82 5.41 1.97 -16.50
CA LYS A 82 4.47 2.53 -15.51
C LYS A 82 5.08 2.70 -14.13
N TYR A 83 6.19 2.02 -13.84
CA TYR A 83 6.78 1.95 -12.51
C TYR A 83 8.25 2.32 -12.54
N ASP A 84 8.77 2.76 -11.39
CA ASP A 84 10.16 3.17 -11.25
C ASP A 84 11.11 1.99 -11.59
N PRO A 85 11.99 2.13 -12.60
CA PRO A 85 12.90 1.06 -13.01
C PRO A 85 13.84 0.59 -11.90
N GLU A 86 14.29 1.50 -11.03
CA GLU A 86 15.16 1.17 -9.91
C GLU A 86 14.40 0.30 -8.89
N LEU A 87 13.17 0.68 -8.56
CA LEU A 87 12.33 -0.11 -7.64
C LEU A 87 11.94 -1.48 -8.21
N LEU A 88 11.66 -1.56 -9.51
CA LEU A 88 11.40 -2.84 -10.16
C LEU A 88 12.61 -3.77 -10.11
N SER A 89 13.83 -3.23 -10.15
CA SER A 89 15.05 -4.04 -10.05
C SER A 89 15.18 -4.75 -8.70
N PHE A 90 14.89 -4.04 -7.60
CA PHE A 90 14.88 -4.63 -6.25
C PHE A 90 13.83 -5.72 -6.10
N VAL A 91 12.65 -5.52 -6.69
CA VAL A 91 11.58 -6.52 -6.71
C VAL A 91 12.03 -7.79 -7.43
N HIS A 92 12.62 -7.65 -8.62
CA HIS A 92 13.13 -8.80 -9.38
C HIS A 92 14.24 -9.54 -8.64
N GLU A 93 15.18 -8.83 -8.03
CA GLU A 93 16.26 -9.40 -7.22
C GLU A 93 15.72 -10.14 -5.99
N GLY A 94 14.80 -9.51 -5.24
CA GLY A 94 14.19 -10.08 -4.06
C GLY A 94 13.44 -11.38 -4.35
N PHE A 95 12.61 -11.40 -5.40
CA PHE A 95 11.89 -12.61 -5.80
C PHE A 95 12.81 -13.72 -6.30
N GLY A 96 13.92 -13.39 -6.98
CA GLY A 96 14.92 -14.37 -7.40
C GLY A 96 15.69 -15.01 -6.24
N ARG A 97 15.87 -14.27 -5.14
CA ARG A 97 16.53 -14.78 -3.92
C ARG A 97 15.63 -15.63 -3.05
N MET A 98 14.34 -15.29 -2.93
CA MET A 98 13.37 -16.09 -2.15
C MET A 98 13.20 -17.52 -2.68
N THR A 99 13.50 -17.77 -3.96
CA THR A 99 13.50 -19.12 -4.51
C THR A 99 14.75 -19.95 -4.18
N ASN A 100 15.86 -19.33 -3.76
CA ASN A 100 17.18 -19.99 -3.71
C ASN A 100 18.04 -19.74 -2.45
N GLY A 101 17.59 -19.03 -1.41
CA GLY A 101 18.38 -19.01 -0.18
C GLY A 101 17.96 -18.02 0.89
N THR A 102 18.42 -18.33 2.11
CA THR A 102 18.40 -17.51 3.31
C THR A 102 18.86 -16.09 2.99
N VAL A 103 17.98 -15.10 3.20
CA VAL A 103 18.35 -13.69 3.09
C VAL A 103 19.35 -13.41 4.22
N ALA A 104 20.61 -13.16 3.88
CA ALA A 104 21.56 -12.57 4.81
C ALA A 104 21.12 -11.13 5.07
N ALA A 105 20.16 -10.96 5.97
CA ALA A 105 19.78 -9.65 6.47
C ALA A 105 21.04 -9.02 7.08
N ASN A 106 21.38 -7.83 6.60
CA ASN A 106 22.47 -7.06 7.16
C ASN A 106 22.14 -6.83 8.64
N ILE A 107 22.94 -7.35 9.56
CA ILE A 107 22.63 -7.42 11.01
C ILE A 107 22.25 -6.04 11.57
N VAL A 108 22.79 -4.97 10.97
CA VAL A 108 22.55 -3.57 11.30
C VAL A 108 21.10 -3.13 11.09
N GLU A 109 20.38 -3.67 10.10
CA GLU A 109 18.99 -3.30 9.80
C GLU A 109 17.97 -4.21 10.52
N LEU A 110 18.42 -5.27 11.20
CA LEU A 110 17.52 -6.21 11.90
C LEU A 110 16.58 -5.53 12.90
N PRO A 111 17.02 -4.59 13.76
CA PRO A 111 16.11 -3.94 14.71
C PRO A 111 15.01 -3.12 14.04
N ARG A 112 15.32 -2.49 12.89
CA ARG A 112 14.33 -1.74 12.12
C ARG A 112 13.34 -2.67 11.43
N LEU A 113 13.82 -3.77 10.86
CA LEU A 113 12.96 -4.79 10.27
C LEU A 113 12.05 -5.45 11.31
N GLU A 114 12.57 -5.70 12.51
CA GLU A 114 11.79 -6.23 13.64
C GLU A 114 10.70 -5.25 14.07
N ALA A 115 11.03 -3.95 14.21
CA ALA A 115 10.05 -2.91 14.52
C ALA A 115 8.94 -2.82 13.45
N VAL A 116 9.30 -2.93 12.16
CA VAL A 116 8.33 -2.96 11.06
C VAL A 116 7.46 -4.23 11.11
N SER A 117 8.04 -5.39 11.43
CA SER A 117 7.28 -6.63 11.61
C SER A 117 6.27 -6.50 12.74
N GLN A 118 6.70 -6.00 13.90
CA GLN A 118 5.82 -5.74 15.04
C GLN A 118 4.70 -4.76 14.72
N LEU A 119 5.00 -3.70 13.95
CA LEU A 119 3.98 -2.77 13.49
C LEU A 119 2.92 -3.48 12.64
N PHE A 120 3.32 -4.37 11.72
CA PHE A 120 2.36 -5.12 10.91
C PHE A 120 1.54 -6.13 11.72
N GLU A 121 2.16 -6.78 12.70
CA GLU A 121 1.46 -7.69 13.62
C GLU A 121 0.42 -6.92 14.46
N THR A 122 0.83 -5.82 15.08
CA THR A 122 -0.07 -4.97 15.87
C THR A 122 -1.19 -4.39 15.01
N TRP A 123 -0.89 -3.98 13.76
CA TRP A 123 -1.91 -3.54 12.82
C TRP A 123 -2.91 -4.64 12.46
N SER A 124 -2.43 -5.87 12.27
CA SER A 124 -3.27 -7.03 11.98
C SER A 124 -4.22 -7.34 13.14
N GLU A 125 -3.70 -7.34 14.38
CA GLU A 125 -4.50 -7.50 15.60
C GLU A 125 -5.55 -6.40 15.73
N PHE A 126 -5.14 -5.14 15.58
CA PHE A 126 -6.05 -4.00 15.63
C PHE A 126 -7.16 -4.09 14.58
N ARG A 127 -6.82 -4.48 13.33
CA ARG A 127 -7.82 -4.72 12.28
C ARG A 127 -8.79 -5.83 12.62
N ALA A 128 -8.34 -6.90 13.27
CA ALA A 128 -9.21 -7.99 13.72
C ALA A 128 -10.21 -7.49 14.77
N VAL A 129 -9.73 -6.70 15.75
CA VAL A 129 -10.58 -6.05 16.77
C VAL A 129 -11.61 -5.13 16.12
N LEU A 130 -11.17 -4.26 15.19
CA LEU A 130 -12.07 -3.38 14.44
C LEU A 130 -13.13 -4.16 13.65
N GLY A 131 -12.77 -5.31 13.06
CA GLY A 131 -13.70 -6.18 12.35
C GLY A 131 -14.81 -6.74 13.26
N LEU A 132 -14.47 -7.11 14.50
CA LEU A 132 -15.43 -7.58 15.51
C LEU A 132 -16.34 -6.43 15.99
N LEU A 133 -15.79 -5.25 16.25
CA LEU A 133 -16.57 -4.08 16.65
C LEU A 133 -17.54 -3.64 15.56
N ALA A 134 -17.12 -3.67 14.29
CA ALA A 134 -17.98 -3.30 13.16
C ALA A 134 -19.19 -4.22 12.97
N THR A 135 -19.12 -5.47 13.47
CA THR A 135 -20.27 -6.40 13.45
C THR A 135 -21.27 -6.14 14.58
N ASP A 136 -20.90 -5.34 15.59
CA ASP A 136 -21.77 -4.88 16.68
C ASP A 136 -21.91 -3.36 16.63
N SER A 137 -22.61 -2.87 15.61
CA SER A 137 -22.81 -1.44 15.32
C SER A 137 -23.48 -0.65 16.44
N SER A 138 -24.03 -1.33 17.45
CA SER A 138 -24.69 -0.72 18.61
C SER A 138 -23.71 -0.11 19.63
N SER A 139 -22.40 -0.42 19.53
CA SER A 139 -21.40 -0.13 20.56
C SER A 139 -20.30 0.88 20.16
N LEU A 140 -20.28 1.33 18.91
CA LEU A 140 -19.20 2.17 18.37
C LEU A 140 -19.46 3.66 18.63
N ALA A 141 -18.60 4.31 19.42
CA ALA A 141 -18.62 5.75 19.62
C ALA A 141 -18.36 6.51 18.29
N GLY A 142 -19.06 7.65 18.13
CA GLY A 142 -19.38 8.30 16.85
C GLY A 142 -18.26 8.68 15.87
N GLU A 143 -16.97 8.61 16.23
CA GLU A 143 -15.86 8.82 15.28
C GLU A 143 -15.57 7.57 14.45
N LEU A 144 -15.65 6.39 15.06
CA LEU A 144 -15.43 5.12 14.36
C LEU A 144 -16.67 4.69 13.58
N GLU A 145 -17.86 5.03 14.06
CA GLU A 145 -19.14 4.78 13.38
C GLU A 145 -19.14 5.38 11.96
N PHE A 146 -18.73 6.64 11.81
CA PHE A 146 -18.62 7.30 10.50
C PHE A 146 -17.64 6.58 9.57
N MET A 147 -16.49 6.13 10.08
CA MET A 147 -15.49 5.41 9.29
C MET A 147 -16.06 4.06 8.81
N PHE A 148 -16.69 3.30 9.70
CA PHE A 148 -17.25 1.99 9.38
C PHE A 148 -18.46 2.06 8.46
N ASP A 149 -19.37 3.02 8.66
CA ASP A 149 -20.54 3.22 7.80
C ASP A 149 -20.09 3.59 6.37
N ARG A 150 -19.03 4.39 6.25
CA ARG A 150 -18.41 4.67 4.94
C ARG A 150 -17.75 3.43 4.35
N MET A 151 -17.00 2.65 5.13
CA MET A 151 -16.40 1.41 4.63
C MET A 151 -17.45 0.37 4.17
N ALA A 152 -18.58 0.27 4.87
CA ALA A 152 -19.69 -0.62 4.53
C ALA A 152 -20.39 -0.20 3.23
N ASN A 153 -20.72 1.09 3.08
CA ASN A 153 -21.31 1.64 1.86
C ASN A 153 -20.43 1.41 0.62
N LEU A 154 -19.10 1.36 0.80
CA LEU A 154 -18.16 1.09 -0.30
C LEU A 154 -18.07 -0.37 -0.69
N ARG A 155 -18.22 -1.29 0.27
CA ARG A 155 -18.38 -2.71 -0.07
C ARG A 155 -19.63 -2.92 -0.93
N LEU A 156 -20.74 -2.25 -0.61
CA LEU A 156 -21.98 -2.34 -1.37
C LEU A 156 -21.92 -1.72 -2.77
N MET A 157 -20.97 -0.82 -3.04
CA MET A 157 -20.78 -0.26 -4.39
C MET A 157 -19.81 -1.05 -5.26
N LEU A 158 -19.05 -1.99 -4.67
CA LEU A 158 -18.04 -2.79 -5.37
C LEU A 158 -18.49 -4.23 -5.65
N PHE A 159 -19.70 -4.62 -5.23
CA PHE A 159 -20.34 -5.91 -5.48
C PHE A 159 -21.78 -5.73 -5.96
#